data_AF-A0A920C060-F1
#
_entry.id   AF-A0A920C060-F1
#
_cell.length_a   1.000
_cell.length_b   1.000
_cell.length_c   1.000
_cell.angle_alpha   90.00
_cell.angle_beta   90.00
_cell.angle_gamma   90.00
#
_symmetry.space_group_name_H-M   'P 1'
#
loop_
_entity.id
_entity.type
_entity.pdbx_description
1 polymer ?
#
loop_
_entity_poly.entity_id
_entity_poly.type
_entity_poly.pdbx_seq_one_letter_code
_entity_poly.pdbx_strand_id
1 'polypeptide(L)'
;MKDQNSATPPKIDYFMDDGNRVEDTTRPQEGLSVYIGKDSKAIVEDYGKPERIEPSAYGYDWWIYKGFSGTYMQVGVAKKKVVTIYAMGTQLNVAPYTIGQPIEDIFRSTILDTEITASTEDGMYRFELSEEDLYIRPLVPLGDIFAQLAIDKFTGTLFSVRFLDTKTLITQNPYELVYNGDLIEPAELERDDWQAIEEGSKKQVFDLTNIIRERFDLYPLEWDEDVAAVAYDHSKDMVMEDYFSHNSPEYGSLAERLGVQGIEVNEAAENIAKDYIDGPAVVEGWLNSDAHRQTLLDESYTNLGIGVYRRYYTQNFIEVE
;
A
#
# COMPACT_ATOMS: atom_id res chain seq x y z
N MET A 1 -10.06 9.98 -6.67
CA MET A 1 -9.96 9.11 -5.48
C MET A 1 -11.29 8.41 -5.34
N LYS A 2 -11.32 7.08 -5.39
CA LYS A 2 -12.56 6.32 -5.21
C LYS A 2 -13.00 6.51 -3.75
N ASP A 3 -14.20 7.06 -3.54
CA ASP A 3 -14.95 6.82 -2.32
C ASP A 3 -15.24 5.32 -2.27
N GLN A 4 -14.39 4.55 -1.60
CA GLN A 4 -14.76 3.20 -1.16
C GLN A 4 -15.76 3.39 -0.02
N ASN A 5 -17.01 3.58 -0.41
CA ASN A 5 -18.13 3.74 0.50
C ASN A 5 -18.13 2.58 1.50
N SER A 6 -18.19 2.92 2.78
CA SER A 6 -18.20 2.05 3.97
C SER A 6 -19.37 1.05 4.07
N ALA A 7 -20.00 0.73 2.94
CA ALA A 7 -21.06 -0.26 2.88
C ALA A 7 -20.46 -1.66 3.05
N THR A 8 -21.02 -2.42 3.99
CA THR A 8 -20.72 -3.86 4.12
C THR A 8 -20.87 -4.53 2.76
N PRO A 9 -19.88 -5.32 2.30
CA PRO A 9 -19.97 -6.06 1.05
C PRO A 9 -21.28 -6.85 0.95
N PRO A 10 -21.90 -6.97 -0.25
CA PRO A 10 -23.11 -7.78 -0.41
C PRO A 10 -22.85 -9.26 -0.10
N LYS A 11 -23.62 -9.80 0.85
CA LYS A 11 -23.72 -11.24 1.11
C LYS A 11 -24.76 -11.87 0.18
N ILE A 12 -24.42 -12.99 -0.46
CA ILE A 12 -25.36 -13.75 -1.28
C ILE A 12 -25.58 -15.16 -0.70
N ASP A 13 -26.80 -15.67 -0.86
CA ASP A 13 -27.22 -16.97 -0.28
C ASP A 13 -27.09 -18.15 -1.26
N TYR A 14 -26.65 -17.90 -2.50
CA TYR A 14 -26.49 -18.93 -3.54
C TYR A 14 -25.01 -19.17 -3.84
N PHE A 15 -24.71 -20.37 -4.35
CA PHE A 15 -23.38 -20.73 -4.80
C PHE A 15 -22.92 -19.78 -5.90
N MET A 16 -21.75 -19.17 -5.71
CA MET A 16 -21.05 -18.43 -6.76
C MET A 16 -20.57 -19.40 -7.84
N ASP A 17 -20.56 -18.96 -9.10
CA ASP A 17 -19.91 -19.72 -10.17
C ASP A 17 -18.41 -19.85 -9.86
N ASP A 18 -17.87 -21.03 -10.15
CA ASP A 18 -16.50 -21.45 -9.86
C ASP A 18 -15.51 -20.89 -10.90
N GLY A 19 -15.68 -19.62 -11.33
CA GLY A 19 -14.76 -18.96 -12.27
C GLY A 19 -13.29 -19.04 -11.83
N ASN A 20 -12.34 -18.72 -12.72
CA ASN A 20 -10.89 -18.95 -12.60
C ASN A 20 -10.40 -19.15 -11.15
N ARG A 21 -10.33 -20.42 -10.76
CA ARG A 21 -9.94 -20.82 -9.41
C ARG A 21 -8.44 -20.65 -9.24
N VAL A 22 -8.01 -20.34 -8.02
CA VAL A 22 -6.57 -20.25 -7.69
C VAL A 22 -5.81 -21.51 -8.14
N GLU A 23 -6.46 -22.69 -8.04
CA GLU A 23 -5.94 -24.01 -8.44
C GLU A 23 -5.59 -24.15 -9.93
N ASP A 24 -6.14 -23.32 -10.82
CA ASP A 24 -5.88 -23.39 -12.27
C ASP A 24 -4.57 -22.69 -12.67
N THR A 25 -3.95 -21.97 -11.74
CA THR A 25 -2.67 -21.28 -11.92
C THR A 25 -1.57 -21.97 -11.13
N THR A 26 -0.31 -21.83 -11.54
CA THR A 26 0.83 -22.46 -10.83
C THR A 26 1.66 -21.41 -10.11
N ARG A 27 1.86 -21.61 -8.80
CA ARG A 27 2.81 -20.80 -8.03
C ARG A 27 4.25 -21.09 -8.45
N PRO A 28 5.07 -20.04 -8.71
CA PRO A 28 6.49 -20.21 -8.96
C PRO A 28 7.19 -20.97 -7.83
N GLN A 29 8.22 -21.75 -8.18
CA GLN A 29 9.04 -22.49 -7.22
C GLN A 29 10.26 -21.69 -6.74
N GLU A 30 10.34 -20.41 -7.11
CA GLU A 30 11.41 -19.48 -6.78
C GLU A 30 10.86 -18.07 -6.48
N GLY A 31 11.74 -17.19 -6.01
CA GLY A 31 11.39 -15.81 -5.69
C GLY A 31 10.65 -15.66 -4.35
N LEU A 32 10.21 -14.44 -4.07
CA LEU A 32 9.61 -14.08 -2.79
C LEU A 32 8.26 -14.77 -2.55
N SER A 33 7.55 -15.11 -3.62
CA SER A 33 6.26 -15.79 -3.52
C SER A 33 6.36 -17.06 -2.67
N VAL A 34 7.47 -17.81 -2.70
CA VAL A 34 7.65 -19.10 -1.99
C VAL A 34 7.65 -19.01 -0.46
N TYR A 35 7.78 -17.82 0.11
CA TYR A 35 7.79 -17.65 1.56
C TYR A 35 6.39 -17.55 2.15
N ILE A 36 5.36 -17.17 1.37
CA ILE A 36 3.98 -17.14 1.85
C ILE A 36 3.58 -18.52 2.42
N GLY A 37 3.10 -18.55 3.66
CA GLY A 37 2.76 -19.76 4.42
C GLY A 37 3.93 -20.44 5.18
N LYS A 38 5.18 -20.08 4.89
CA LYS A 38 6.36 -20.60 5.61
C LYS A 38 6.53 -19.94 6.98
N ASP A 39 7.30 -20.61 7.84
CA ASP A 39 7.73 -20.02 9.12
C ASP A 39 8.60 -18.79 8.86
N SER A 40 8.42 -17.72 9.63
CA SER A 40 9.15 -16.46 9.43
C SER A 40 10.65 -16.60 9.65
N LYS A 41 11.14 -17.69 10.25
CA LYS A 41 12.56 -18.01 10.26
C LYS A 41 13.13 -18.24 8.87
N ALA A 42 12.36 -18.78 7.93
CA ALA A 42 12.84 -19.06 6.58
C ALA A 42 13.26 -17.77 5.86
N ILE A 43 12.47 -16.69 5.99
CA ILE A 43 12.84 -15.40 5.39
C ILE A 43 14.02 -14.75 6.12
N VAL A 44 14.17 -14.99 7.43
CA VAL A 44 15.31 -14.48 8.21
C VAL A 44 16.61 -15.19 7.87
N GLU A 45 16.54 -16.48 7.56
CA GLU A 45 17.70 -17.27 7.12
C GLU A 45 18.26 -16.74 5.79
N ASP A 46 17.38 -16.34 4.87
CA ASP A 46 17.78 -15.91 3.53
C ASP A 46 18.06 -14.39 3.42
N TYR A 47 17.35 -13.56 4.20
CA TYR A 47 17.43 -12.08 4.10
C TYR A 47 17.94 -11.40 5.39
N GLY A 48 18.25 -12.15 6.43
CA GLY A 48 18.68 -11.59 7.72
C GLY A 48 17.52 -11.09 8.58
N LYS A 49 17.83 -10.32 9.63
CA LYS A 49 16.78 -9.76 10.50
C LYS A 49 16.19 -8.49 9.88
N PRO A 50 14.89 -8.24 10.04
CA PRO A 50 14.31 -6.97 9.61
C PRO A 50 14.91 -5.80 10.39
N GLU A 51 14.97 -4.64 9.76
CA GLU A 51 15.42 -3.40 10.39
C GLU A 51 14.38 -2.83 11.34
N ARG A 52 13.10 -2.95 10.99
CA ARG A 52 11.97 -2.50 11.80
C ARG A 52 10.87 -3.56 11.83
N ILE A 53 10.17 -3.62 12.95
CA ILE A 53 8.96 -4.43 13.11
C ILE A 53 7.86 -3.47 13.56
N GLU A 54 6.77 -3.42 12.81
CA GLU A 54 5.71 -2.43 12.94
C GLU A 54 4.35 -3.13 12.84
N PRO A 55 3.37 -2.85 13.70
CA PRO A 55 2.05 -3.48 13.60
C PRO A 55 1.31 -3.02 12.35
N SER A 56 0.45 -3.87 11.81
CA SER A 56 -0.53 -3.51 10.77
C SER A 56 -1.95 -3.48 11.32
N ALA A 57 -2.86 -2.86 10.57
CA ALA A 57 -4.28 -2.88 10.89
C ALA A 57 -4.97 -4.26 10.66
N TYR A 58 -4.22 -5.27 10.23
CA TYR A 58 -4.76 -6.54 9.69
C TYR A 58 -4.28 -7.78 10.44
N GLY A 59 -3.80 -7.61 11.69
CA GLY A 59 -3.47 -8.73 12.57
C GLY A 59 -2.15 -9.45 12.25
N TYR A 60 -1.26 -8.79 11.50
CA TYR A 60 0.12 -9.20 11.30
C TYR A 60 1.07 -8.01 11.56
N ASP A 61 2.33 -8.31 11.85
CA ASP A 61 3.37 -7.28 11.95
C ASP A 61 4.14 -7.18 10.63
N TRP A 62 4.34 -5.97 10.14
CA TRP A 62 5.28 -5.68 9.07
C TRP A 62 6.72 -5.83 9.57
N TRP A 63 7.48 -6.69 8.91
CA TRP A 63 8.92 -6.80 9.05
C TRP A 63 9.55 -6.06 7.88
N ILE A 64 10.13 -4.89 8.17
CA ILE A 64 10.69 -3.99 7.16
C ILE A 64 12.13 -4.40 6.88
N TYR A 65 12.39 -4.78 5.63
CA TYR A 65 13.74 -5.00 5.11
C TYR A 65 14.06 -3.80 4.23
N LYS A 66 14.57 -2.76 4.88
CA LYS A 66 14.99 -1.56 4.17
C LYS A 66 16.24 -1.89 3.35
N GLY A 67 16.39 -1.16 2.27
CA GLY A 67 17.51 -1.20 1.37
C GLY A 67 17.44 0.01 0.46
N PHE A 68 18.46 0.21 -0.37
CA PHE A 68 18.34 1.14 -1.50
C PHE A 68 17.25 0.66 -2.47
N SER A 69 16.91 1.48 -3.47
CA SER A 69 15.90 1.19 -4.51
C SER A 69 15.91 -0.24 -5.08
N GLY A 70 17.06 -0.93 -5.04
CA GLY A 70 17.20 -2.32 -5.46
C GLY A 70 16.60 -3.40 -4.56
N THR A 71 16.44 -3.21 -3.26
CA THR A 71 16.20 -4.35 -2.33
C THR A 71 15.06 -4.17 -1.33
N TYR A 72 14.35 -3.05 -1.37
CA TYR A 72 13.27 -2.79 -0.41
C TYR A 72 12.10 -3.78 -0.52
N MET A 73 11.78 -4.42 0.60
CA MET A 73 10.58 -5.23 0.80
C MET A 73 10.03 -5.11 2.22
N GLN A 74 8.76 -5.45 2.38
CA GLN A 74 8.08 -5.53 3.67
C GLN A 74 7.37 -6.88 3.76
N VAL A 75 7.54 -7.58 4.88
CA VAL A 75 7.04 -8.94 5.06
C VAL A 75 6.02 -8.94 6.19
N GLY A 76 4.76 -9.25 5.90
CA GLY A 76 3.73 -9.40 6.92
C GLY A 76 3.85 -10.76 7.61
N VAL A 77 4.02 -10.75 8.93
CA VAL A 77 4.17 -11.95 9.76
C VAL A 77 3.04 -12.04 10.78
N ALA A 78 2.20 -13.07 10.69
CA ALA A 78 1.18 -13.41 11.68
C ALA A 78 1.49 -14.78 12.30
N LYS A 79 1.48 -14.89 13.63
CA LYS A 79 1.69 -16.17 14.34
C LYS A 79 2.93 -16.95 13.86
N LYS A 80 4.03 -16.23 13.59
CA LYS A 80 5.31 -16.76 13.05
C LYS A 80 5.22 -17.30 11.62
N LYS A 81 4.16 -16.99 10.88
CA LYS A 81 4.00 -17.33 9.47
C LYS A 81 4.03 -16.09 8.61
N VAL A 82 4.68 -16.17 7.46
CA VAL A 82 4.63 -15.10 6.46
C VAL A 82 3.28 -15.18 5.74
N VAL A 83 2.51 -14.09 5.77
CA VAL A 83 1.14 -14.02 5.23
C VAL A 83 1.01 -13.07 4.04
N THR A 84 1.89 -12.07 3.96
CA THR A 84 2.01 -11.18 2.81
C THR A 84 3.45 -10.71 2.62
N ILE A 85 3.84 -10.39 1.39
CA ILE A 85 5.11 -9.74 1.08
C ILE A 85 4.85 -8.64 0.06
N TYR A 86 5.19 -7.42 0.44
CA TYR A 86 5.27 -6.27 -0.46
C TYR A 86 6.71 -6.12 -0.95
N ALA A 87 6.92 -6.10 -2.26
CA ALA A 87 8.25 -5.97 -2.87
C ALA A 87 8.25 -4.89 -3.94
N MET A 88 9.16 -3.92 -3.81
CA MET A 88 9.40 -2.90 -4.83
C MET A 88 10.84 -2.89 -5.33
N GLY A 89 11.78 -3.50 -4.59
CA GLY A 89 13.19 -3.51 -4.94
C GLY A 89 13.46 -4.09 -6.33
N THR A 90 14.18 -3.36 -7.19
CA THR A 90 14.44 -3.76 -8.59
C THR A 90 15.30 -5.02 -8.74
N GLN A 91 16.02 -5.42 -7.68
CA GLN A 91 16.88 -6.61 -7.64
C GLN A 91 16.19 -7.80 -6.93
N LEU A 92 14.98 -7.62 -6.42
CA LEU A 92 14.24 -8.69 -5.76
C LEU A 92 13.68 -9.66 -6.80
N ASN A 93 13.76 -10.95 -6.49
CA ASN A 93 13.12 -11.98 -7.30
C ASN A 93 11.61 -12.04 -6.99
N VAL A 94 10.81 -11.41 -7.85
CA VAL A 94 9.34 -11.37 -7.78
C VAL A 94 8.70 -12.27 -8.85
N ALA A 95 9.32 -13.40 -9.16
CA ALA A 95 8.80 -14.37 -10.13
C ALA A 95 7.30 -14.65 -9.94
N PRO A 96 6.53 -14.79 -11.04
CA PRO A 96 6.99 -14.87 -12.43
C PRO A 96 7.26 -13.50 -13.08
N TYR A 97 7.12 -12.41 -12.33
CA TYR A 97 7.26 -11.05 -12.82
C TYR A 97 8.66 -10.49 -12.60
N THR A 98 8.88 -9.26 -13.08
CA THR A 98 10.09 -8.49 -12.80
C THR A 98 9.72 -7.03 -12.59
N ILE A 99 10.25 -6.39 -11.54
CA ILE A 99 10.04 -4.95 -11.34
C ILE A 99 10.61 -4.18 -12.54
N GLY A 100 9.82 -3.26 -13.09
CA GLY A 100 10.10 -2.55 -14.34
C GLY A 100 9.61 -3.27 -15.60
N GLN A 101 9.03 -4.46 -15.49
CA GLN A 101 8.45 -5.18 -16.63
C GLN A 101 7.31 -4.36 -17.27
N PRO A 102 7.28 -4.20 -18.60
CA PRO A 102 6.17 -3.55 -19.29
C PRO A 102 4.86 -4.32 -19.08
N ILE A 103 3.77 -3.58 -18.86
CA ILE A 103 2.43 -4.16 -18.66
C ILE A 103 2.00 -5.02 -19.87
N GLU A 104 2.40 -4.64 -21.09
CA GLU A 104 2.11 -5.42 -22.30
C GLU A 104 2.67 -6.84 -22.25
N ASP A 105 3.85 -7.02 -21.64
CA ASP A 105 4.48 -8.34 -21.49
C ASP A 105 3.76 -9.17 -20.42
N ILE A 106 3.26 -8.52 -19.38
CA ILE A 106 2.41 -9.15 -18.37
C ILE A 106 1.12 -9.66 -19.02
N PHE A 107 0.45 -8.82 -19.82
CA PHE A 107 -0.81 -9.19 -20.50
C PHE A 107 -0.63 -10.31 -21.53
N ARG A 108 0.57 -10.47 -22.10
CA ARG A 108 0.88 -11.58 -23.01
C ARG A 108 1.09 -12.92 -22.30
N SER A 109 1.51 -12.89 -21.04
CA SER A 109 1.93 -14.07 -20.28
C SER A 109 0.98 -14.44 -19.14
N THR A 110 0.10 -13.52 -18.76
CA THR A 110 -0.80 -13.63 -17.61
C THR A 110 -2.23 -13.37 -18.05
N ILE A 111 -3.13 -14.27 -17.66
CA ILE A 111 -4.57 -14.07 -17.84
C ILE A 111 -5.02 -13.13 -16.72
N LEU A 112 -5.66 -12.01 -17.10
CA LEU A 112 -6.25 -11.06 -16.17
C LEU A 112 -7.76 -11.16 -16.26
N ASP A 113 -8.39 -11.45 -15.14
CA ASP A 113 -9.84 -11.54 -15.02
C ASP A 113 -10.39 -10.37 -14.19
N THR A 114 -11.61 -9.97 -14.53
CA THR A 114 -12.38 -8.98 -13.77
C THR A 114 -12.99 -9.57 -12.51
N GLU A 115 -13.07 -10.90 -12.41
CA GLU A 115 -13.68 -11.62 -11.30
C GLU A 115 -12.69 -12.65 -10.77
N ILE A 116 -12.25 -12.49 -9.52
CA ILE A 116 -11.30 -13.38 -8.87
C ILE A 116 -11.94 -13.99 -7.63
N THR A 117 -12.01 -15.32 -7.59
CA THR A 117 -12.60 -16.04 -6.45
C THR A 117 -11.53 -16.56 -5.52
N ALA A 118 -11.72 -16.32 -4.23
CA ALA A 118 -10.95 -16.88 -3.14
C ALA A 118 -11.87 -17.70 -2.21
N SER A 119 -11.41 -18.87 -1.76
CA SER A 119 -12.22 -19.77 -0.94
C SER A 119 -11.52 -20.11 0.37
N THR A 120 -12.33 -20.30 1.41
CA THR A 120 -11.92 -20.76 2.74
C THR A 120 -12.83 -21.91 3.18
N GLU A 121 -12.57 -22.52 4.33
CA GLU A 121 -13.50 -23.50 4.93
C GLU A 121 -14.87 -22.87 5.26
N ASP A 122 -14.90 -21.56 5.53
CA ASP A 122 -16.06 -20.84 6.05
C ASP A 122 -16.86 -20.06 4.99
N GLY A 123 -16.39 -20.01 3.74
CA GLY A 123 -17.04 -19.21 2.70
C GLY A 123 -16.24 -19.01 1.41
N MET A 124 -16.92 -18.38 0.44
CA MET A 124 -16.37 -17.97 -0.85
C MET A 124 -16.48 -16.46 -1.02
N TYR A 125 -15.45 -15.87 -1.62
CA TYR A 125 -15.25 -14.43 -1.73
C TYR A 125 -14.88 -14.13 -3.18
N ARG A 126 -15.69 -13.34 -3.88
CA ARG A 126 -15.42 -12.93 -5.25
C ARG A 126 -15.07 -11.45 -5.28
N PHE A 127 -13.85 -11.15 -5.66
CA PHE A 127 -13.37 -9.80 -5.91
C PHE A 127 -13.75 -9.39 -7.33
N GLU A 128 -14.35 -8.21 -7.45
CA GLU A 128 -14.76 -7.60 -8.70
C GLU A 128 -13.82 -6.42 -8.98
N LEU A 129 -13.02 -6.56 -10.03
CA LEU A 129 -12.03 -5.58 -10.47
C LEU A 129 -12.65 -4.68 -11.55
N SER A 130 -12.58 -3.37 -11.35
CA SER A 130 -12.94 -2.42 -12.40
C SER A 130 -11.90 -2.40 -13.53
N GLU A 131 -12.25 -1.80 -14.67
CA GLU A 131 -11.29 -1.59 -15.76
C GLU A 131 -10.02 -0.87 -15.29
N GLU A 132 -10.17 0.17 -14.45
CA GLU A 132 -9.03 0.88 -13.88
C GLU A 132 -8.16 -0.06 -13.03
N ASP A 133 -8.77 -0.91 -12.20
CA ASP A 133 -8.03 -1.87 -11.36
C ASP A 133 -7.21 -2.84 -12.23
N LEU A 134 -7.73 -3.30 -13.37
CA LEU A 134 -6.98 -4.17 -14.30
C LEU A 134 -5.73 -3.50 -14.86
N TYR A 135 -5.73 -2.19 -15.04
CA TYR A 135 -4.60 -1.46 -15.61
C TYR A 135 -3.58 -0.98 -14.58
N ILE A 136 -4.01 -0.62 -13.37
CA ILE A 136 -3.12 -0.01 -12.37
C ILE A 136 -2.80 -0.95 -11.20
N ARG A 137 -3.66 -1.92 -10.91
CA ARG A 137 -3.51 -2.82 -9.76
C ARG A 137 -4.12 -4.22 -9.96
N PRO A 138 -3.85 -4.94 -11.06
CA PRO A 138 -4.50 -6.23 -11.31
C PRO A 138 -4.16 -7.24 -10.20
N LEU A 139 -5.14 -8.10 -9.90
CA LEU A 139 -5.01 -9.21 -8.98
C LEU A 139 -4.89 -10.51 -9.77
N VAL A 140 -3.83 -11.26 -9.53
CA VAL A 140 -3.52 -12.49 -10.25
C VAL A 140 -3.47 -13.66 -9.27
N PRO A 141 -4.29 -14.71 -9.47
CA PRO A 141 -4.13 -15.97 -8.75
C PRO A 141 -2.79 -16.63 -9.11
N LEU A 142 -2.07 -17.15 -8.12
CA LEU A 142 -0.80 -17.86 -8.28
C LEU A 142 -0.80 -19.13 -7.40
N GLY A 143 -1.51 -20.17 -7.83
CA GLY A 143 -1.60 -21.46 -7.16
C GLY A 143 -2.46 -21.45 -5.91
N ASP A 144 -1.85 -21.21 -4.74
CA ASP A 144 -2.53 -21.15 -3.44
C ASP A 144 -2.51 -19.74 -2.82
N ILE A 145 -1.98 -18.77 -3.55
CA ILE A 145 -1.82 -17.38 -3.13
C ILE A 145 -2.26 -16.43 -4.25
N PHE A 146 -2.16 -15.13 -3.99
CA PHE A 146 -2.44 -14.08 -4.96
C PHE A 146 -1.24 -13.15 -5.10
N ALA A 147 -1.08 -12.56 -6.28
CA ALA A 147 -0.21 -11.43 -6.54
C ALA A 147 -1.04 -10.22 -6.98
N GLN A 148 -0.98 -9.14 -6.20
CA GLN A 148 -1.45 -7.83 -6.61
C GLN A 148 -0.26 -7.08 -7.22
N LEU A 149 -0.41 -6.65 -8.48
CA LEU A 149 0.66 -5.99 -9.24
C LEU A 149 0.39 -4.50 -9.27
N ALA A 150 1.26 -3.65 -8.75
CA ALA A 150 1.09 -2.20 -8.89
C ALA A 150 1.76 -1.74 -10.19
N ILE A 151 0.99 -1.19 -11.12
CA ILE A 151 1.51 -0.62 -12.37
C ILE A 151 1.58 0.90 -12.24
N ASP A 152 2.70 1.49 -12.64
CA ASP A 152 2.77 2.92 -12.89
C ASP A 152 2.14 3.20 -14.26
N LYS A 153 0.93 3.78 -14.25
CA LYS A 153 0.15 4.03 -15.48
C LYS A 153 0.80 5.03 -16.43
N PHE A 154 1.72 5.87 -15.93
CA PHE A 154 2.41 6.87 -16.75
C PHE A 154 3.58 6.26 -17.51
N THR A 155 4.29 5.31 -16.89
CA THR A 155 5.42 4.60 -17.53
C THR A 155 5.01 3.30 -18.20
N GLY A 156 3.85 2.73 -17.83
CA GLY A 156 3.37 1.45 -18.32
C GLY A 156 4.16 0.26 -17.79
N THR A 157 4.79 0.38 -16.61
CA THR A 157 5.69 -0.63 -16.05
C THR A 157 5.27 -1.08 -14.64
N LEU A 158 5.60 -2.33 -14.32
CA LEU A 158 5.39 -2.92 -13.01
C LEU A 158 6.25 -2.22 -11.96
N PHE A 159 5.61 -1.55 -11.02
CA PHE A 159 6.25 -0.75 -10.00
C PHE A 159 6.54 -1.55 -8.72
N SER A 160 5.59 -2.38 -8.30
CA SER A 160 5.70 -3.25 -7.12
C SER A 160 4.88 -4.54 -7.31
N VAL A 161 5.16 -5.54 -6.49
CA VAL A 161 4.34 -6.75 -6.36
C VAL A 161 4.02 -6.99 -4.89
N ARG A 162 2.76 -7.25 -4.58
CA ARG A 162 2.30 -7.71 -3.27
C ARG A 162 1.79 -9.14 -3.39
N PHE A 163 2.48 -10.08 -2.75
CA PHE A 163 2.00 -11.45 -2.59
C PHE A 163 1.15 -11.56 -1.33
N LEU A 164 0.00 -12.24 -1.40
CA LEU A 164 -0.93 -12.41 -0.28
C LEU A 164 -1.42 -13.86 -0.18
N ASP A 165 -1.51 -14.39 1.04
CA ASP A 165 -2.38 -15.54 1.27
C ASP A 165 -3.86 -15.15 1.17
N THR A 166 -4.73 -16.16 1.00
CA THR A 166 -6.17 -15.98 0.87
C THR A 166 -6.78 -15.17 2.00
N LYS A 167 -6.41 -15.47 3.25
CA LYS A 167 -6.99 -14.81 4.42
C LYS A 167 -6.62 -13.32 4.46
N THR A 168 -5.38 -12.99 4.15
CA THR A 168 -4.89 -11.62 4.13
C THR A 168 -5.56 -10.82 3.03
N LEU A 169 -5.74 -11.39 1.83
CA LEU A 169 -6.47 -10.75 0.75
C LEU A 169 -7.92 -10.42 1.16
N ILE A 170 -8.64 -11.38 1.74
CA ILE A 170 -10.02 -11.18 2.22
C ILE A 170 -10.07 -10.10 3.31
N THR A 171 -9.14 -10.17 4.27
CA THR A 171 -9.12 -9.22 5.40
C THR A 171 -8.77 -7.80 4.96
N GLN A 172 -7.85 -7.63 3.98
CA GLN A 172 -7.50 -6.32 3.44
C GLN A 172 -8.60 -5.73 2.55
N ASN A 173 -9.38 -6.60 1.89
CA ASN A 173 -10.47 -6.24 0.98
C ASN A 173 -10.14 -5.06 0.02
N PRO A 174 -9.12 -5.18 -0.85
CA PRO A 174 -8.65 -4.06 -1.67
C PRO A 174 -9.54 -3.68 -2.87
N TYR A 175 -10.52 -4.53 -3.20
CA TYR A 175 -11.41 -4.41 -4.36
C TYR A 175 -12.88 -4.47 -3.93
N GLU A 176 -13.80 -4.29 -4.88
CA GLU A 176 -15.21 -4.60 -4.61
C GLU A 176 -15.34 -6.10 -4.33
N LEU A 177 -16.16 -6.48 -3.35
CA LEU A 177 -16.26 -7.84 -2.85
C LEU A 177 -17.71 -8.27 -2.79
N VAL A 178 -17.99 -9.48 -3.25
CA VAL A 178 -19.22 -10.22 -2.97
C VAL A 178 -18.83 -11.48 -2.23
N TYR A 179 -19.60 -11.90 -1.21
CA TYR A 179 -19.27 -13.11 -0.45
C TYR A 179 -20.47 -14.00 -0.13
N ASN A 180 -20.19 -15.27 0.14
CA ASN A 180 -21.08 -16.23 0.79
C ASN A 180 -20.35 -16.81 2.01
N GLY A 181 -21.10 -17.08 3.09
CA GLY A 181 -20.52 -17.51 4.36
C GLY A 181 -20.30 -16.34 5.33
N ASP A 182 -19.28 -16.43 6.16
CA ASP A 182 -18.95 -15.38 7.13
C ASP A 182 -17.99 -14.36 6.53
N LEU A 183 -18.15 -13.07 6.86
CA LEU A 183 -17.20 -12.04 6.42
C LEU A 183 -16.01 -12.02 7.38
N ILE A 184 -14.79 -12.09 6.84
CA ILE A 184 -13.56 -11.96 7.64
C ILE A 184 -13.21 -10.46 7.70
N GLU A 185 -13.54 -9.82 8.82
CA GLU A 185 -13.21 -8.43 9.08
C GLU A 185 -11.90 -8.32 9.90
N PRO A 186 -11.14 -7.21 9.74
CA PRO A 186 -10.06 -6.88 10.65
C PRO A 186 -10.59 -6.76 12.09
N ALA A 187 -9.76 -7.12 13.07
CA ALA A 187 -10.13 -6.92 14.47
C ALA A 187 -10.30 -5.41 14.76
N GLU A 188 -11.25 -5.08 15.64
CA GLU A 188 -11.29 -3.72 16.20
C GLU A 188 -10.00 -3.44 16.97
N LEU A 189 -9.44 -2.26 16.73
CA LEU A 189 -8.16 -1.82 17.29
C LEU A 189 -8.37 -0.73 18.31
N GLU A 190 -7.65 -0.83 19.42
CA GLU A 190 -7.64 0.19 20.44
C GLU A 190 -6.82 1.41 20.00
N ARG A 191 -6.97 2.53 20.72
CA ARG A 191 -6.26 3.76 20.39
C ARG A 191 -4.75 3.59 20.34
N ASP A 192 -4.18 2.86 21.29
CA ASP A 192 -2.72 2.67 21.38
C ASP A 192 -2.19 1.81 20.21
N ASP A 193 -3.00 0.85 19.74
CA ASP A 193 -2.67 0.06 18.55
C ASP A 193 -2.67 0.93 17.29
N TRP A 194 -3.68 1.80 17.15
CA TRP A 194 -3.73 2.77 16.05
C TRP A 194 -2.51 3.68 16.01
N GLN A 195 -2.07 4.21 17.15
CA GLN A 195 -0.88 5.07 17.22
C GLN A 195 0.39 4.35 16.74
N ALA A 196 0.56 3.08 17.09
CA ALA A 196 1.70 2.29 16.63
C ALA A 196 1.64 2.01 15.11
N ILE A 197 0.43 1.77 14.58
CA ILE A 197 0.19 1.56 13.14
C ILE A 197 0.42 2.85 12.35
N GLU A 198 -0.04 3.99 12.86
CA GLU A 198 0.15 5.33 12.29
C GLU A 198 1.65 5.66 12.18
N GLU A 199 2.42 5.40 13.25
CA GLU A 199 3.87 5.62 13.30
C GLU A 199 4.63 4.71 12.33
N GLY A 200 4.22 3.45 12.18
CA GLY A 200 4.78 2.54 11.17
C GLY A 200 4.46 3.00 9.76
N SER A 201 3.19 3.31 9.49
CA SER A 201 2.72 3.78 8.19
C SER A 201 3.43 5.07 7.75
N LYS A 202 3.67 6.01 8.66
CA LYS A 202 4.46 7.23 8.44
C LYS A 202 5.86 6.91 7.90
N LYS A 203 6.57 5.99 8.55
CA LYS A 203 7.93 5.57 8.15
C LYS A 203 7.94 4.83 6.82
N GLN A 204 6.96 3.97 6.59
CA GLN A 204 6.80 3.26 5.31
C GLN A 204 6.58 4.26 4.17
N VAL A 205 5.66 5.20 4.32
CA VAL A 205 5.38 6.22 3.30
C VAL A 205 6.64 7.05 3.00
N PHE A 206 7.43 7.40 4.02
CA PHE A 206 8.68 8.14 3.83
C PHE A 206 9.71 7.33 3.03
N ASP A 207 9.96 6.08 3.45
CA ASP A 207 10.90 5.19 2.79
C ASP A 207 10.51 4.97 1.32
N LEU A 208 9.24 4.65 1.06
CA LEU A 208 8.71 4.41 -0.28
C LEU A 208 8.79 5.65 -1.17
N THR A 209 8.51 6.83 -0.63
CA THR A 209 8.61 8.10 -1.36
C THR A 209 10.05 8.34 -1.82
N ASN A 210 11.03 8.13 -0.95
CA ASN A 210 12.43 8.30 -1.30
C ASN A 210 12.95 7.22 -2.27
N ILE A 211 12.42 5.99 -2.18
CA ILE A 211 12.73 4.94 -3.18
C ILE A 211 12.14 5.30 -4.56
N ILE A 212 10.95 5.88 -4.60
CA ILE A 212 10.38 6.42 -5.84
C ILE A 212 11.31 7.49 -6.40
N ARG A 213 11.68 8.49 -5.60
CA ARG A 213 12.56 9.58 -6.04
C ARG A 213 13.89 9.04 -6.58
N GLU A 214 14.53 8.12 -5.87
CA GLU A 214 15.77 7.46 -6.35
C GLU A 214 15.57 6.75 -7.69
N ARG A 215 14.42 6.08 -7.91
CA ARG A 215 14.08 5.40 -9.17
C ARG A 215 13.91 6.36 -10.35
N PHE A 216 13.55 7.62 -10.07
CA PHE A 216 13.45 8.69 -11.06
C PHE A 216 14.69 9.59 -11.08
N ASP A 217 15.82 9.10 -10.57
CA ASP A 217 17.11 9.81 -10.52
C ASP A 217 17.07 11.13 -9.71
N LEU A 218 16.16 11.23 -8.75
CA LEU A 218 16.01 12.39 -7.86
C LEU A 218 16.69 12.18 -6.51
N TYR A 219 17.13 13.27 -5.91
CA TYR A 219 17.66 13.24 -4.54
C TYR A 219 16.56 12.86 -3.53
N PRO A 220 16.89 12.04 -2.52
CA PRO A 220 15.98 11.75 -1.44
C PRO A 220 15.69 13.01 -0.63
N LEU A 221 14.46 13.13 -0.16
CA LEU A 221 14.00 14.18 0.75
C LEU A 221 14.48 13.89 2.17
N GLU A 222 14.87 14.94 2.87
CA GLU A 222 15.21 14.89 4.28
C GLU A 222 13.93 14.87 5.14
N TRP A 223 13.94 14.09 6.21
CA TRP A 223 12.81 14.06 7.15
C TRP A 223 12.77 15.37 7.95
N ASP A 224 11.60 15.99 8.01
CA ASP A 224 11.36 17.17 8.85
C ASP A 224 10.25 16.87 9.87
N GLU A 225 10.63 16.88 11.16
CA GLU A 225 9.73 16.51 12.26
C GLU A 225 8.67 17.58 12.53
N ASP A 226 8.99 18.87 12.37
CA ASP A 226 8.05 19.96 12.61
C ASP A 226 6.99 19.99 11.50
N VAL A 227 7.40 19.76 10.25
CA VAL A 227 6.50 19.59 9.10
C VAL A 227 5.64 18.33 9.25
N ALA A 228 6.21 17.24 9.80
CA ALA A 228 5.46 16.01 10.06
C ALA A 228 4.38 16.21 11.13
N ALA A 229 4.65 17.01 12.16
CA ALA A 229 3.64 17.38 13.16
C ALA A 229 2.46 18.13 12.52
N VAL A 230 2.74 19.09 11.62
CA VAL A 230 1.70 19.80 10.85
C VAL A 230 0.89 18.84 9.98
N ALA A 231 1.54 17.91 9.30
CA ALA A 231 0.87 16.91 8.47
C ALA A 231 -0.03 15.97 9.31
N TYR A 232 0.42 15.58 10.50
CA TYR A 232 -0.35 14.72 11.42
C TYR A 232 -1.59 15.45 11.92
N ASP A 233 -1.44 16.71 12.34
CA ASP A 233 -2.56 17.52 12.82
C ASP A 233 -3.60 17.73 11.71
N HIS A 234 -3.19 17.90 10.44
CA HIS A 234 -4.12 18.01 9.32
C HIS A 234 -4.85 16.69 9.01
N SER A 235 -4.15 15.55 9.04
CA SER A 235 -4.79 14.23 8.93
C SER A 235 -5.81 14.00 10.03
N LYS A 236 -5.49 14.43 11.26
CA LYS A 236 -6.39 14.35 12.40
C LYS A 236 -7.57 15.30 12.26
N ASP A 237 -7.36 16.54 11.82
CA ASP A 237 -8.41 17.52 11.58
C ASP A 237 -9.44 16.99 10.56
N MET A 238 -8.97 16.48 9.42
CA MET A 238 -9.83 15.86 8.40
C MET A 238 -10.73 14.75 8.95
N VAL A 239 -10.22 13.93 9.88
CA VAL A 239 -11.01 12.89 10.54
C VAL A 239 -11.99 13.46 11.56
N MET A 240 -11.55 14.41 12.38
CA MET A 240 -12.34 14.91 13.51
C MET A 240 -13.50 15.81 13.05
N GLU A 241 -13.29 16.58 11.99
CA GLU A 241 -14.25 17.53 11.43
C GLU A 241 -14.97 17.01 10.18
N ASP A 242 -14.79 15.73 9.83
CA ASP A 242 -15.46 15.01 8.72
C ASP A 242 -15.37 15.74 7.38
N TYR A 243 -14.14 16.09 6.97
CA TYR A 243 -13.87 16.70 5.67
C TYR A 243 -12.63 16.11 5.00
N PHE A 244 -12.47 16.37 3.70
CA PHE A 244 -11.28 15.96 2.96
C PHE A 244 -10.87 17.05 1.97
N SER A 245 -9.87 17.86 2.34
CA SER A 245 -9.47 19.06 1.61
C SER A 245 -8.06 19.50 2.02
N HIS A 246 -7.33 20.14 1.10
CA HIS A 246 -6.06 20.82 1.41
C HIS A 246 -6.24 22.01 2.36
N ASN A 247 -7.42 22.63 2.35
CA ASN A 247 -7.76 23.74 3.23
C ASN A 247 -8.61 23.23 4.39
N SER A 248 -8.10 23.41 5.61
CA SER A 248 -8.86 23.21 6.83
C SER A 248 -9.87 24.35 7.00
N PRO A 249 -11.13 24.05 7.36
CA PRO A 249 -12.10 25.08 7.75
C PRO A 249 -11.69 25.89 8.98
N GLU A 250 -10.87 25.34 9.87
CA GLU A 250 -10.41 25.98 11.11
C GLU A 250 -9.01 26.58 10.98
N TYR A 251 -8.05 25.80 10.44
CA TYR A 251 -6.63 26.15 10.41
C TYR A 251 -6.15 26.70 9.06
N GLY A 252 -7.02 26.78 8.06
CA GLY A 252 -6.72 27.34 6.75
C GLY A 252 -5.85 26.45 5.85
N SER A 253 -5.12 27.08 4.95
CA SER A 253 -4.22 26.48 3.96
C SER A 253 -2.95 25.88 4.57
N LEU A 254 -2.21 25.07 3.80
CA LEU A 254 -0.91 24.53 4.21
C LEU A 254 0.05 25.63 4.69
N ALA A 255 0.14 26.74 3.96
CA ALA A 255 1.01 27.86 4.32
C ALA A 255 0.63 28.49 5.66
N GLU A 256 -0.67 28.60 5.96
CA GLU A 256 -1.15 29.08 7.25
C GLU A 256 -0.83 28.08 8.37
N ARG A 257 -1.04 26.78 8.14
CA ARG A 257 -0.70 25.72 9.10
C ARG A 257 0.79 25.67 9.43
N LEU A 258 1.66 25.78 8.42
CA LEU A 258 3.12 25.88 8.61
C LEU A 258 3.51 27.16 9.36
N GLY A 259 2.92 28.30 8.96
CA GLY A 259 3.20 29.60 9.57
C GLY A 259 2.82 29.71 11.04
N VAL A 260 1.75 29.03 11.49
CA VAL A 260 1.37 28.95 12.91
C VAL A 260 2.45 28.27 13.75
N GLN A 261 3.19 27.30 13.18
CA GLN A 261 4.33 26.64 13.83
C GLN A 261 5.65 27.42 13.66
N GLY A 262 5.64 28.56 12.97
CA GLY A 262 6.84 29.35 12.70
C GLY A 262 7.78 28.71 11.67
N ILE A 263 7.27 27.83 10.81
CA ILE A 263 8.04 27.17 9.76
C ILE A 263 8.02 28.08 8.52
N GLU A 264 9.16 28.71 8.23
CA GLU A 264 9.36 29.57 7.05
C GLU A 264 9.94 28.76 5.89
N VAL A 265 9.31 28.82 4.71
CA VAL A 265 9.66 28.02 3.53
C VAL A 265 9.49 28.84 2.25
N ASN A 266 10.25 28.51 1.21
CA ASN A 266 10.14 29.15 -0.10
C ASN A 266 8.92 28.64 -0.88
N GLU A 267 8.77 27.32 -0.88
CA GLU A 267 7.68 26.61 -1.52
C GLU A 267 7.21 25.47 -0.63
N ALA A 268 5.92 25.15 -0.70
CA ALA A 268 5.34 24.00 -0.03
C ALA A 268 4.22 23.39 -0.86
N ALA A 269 4.13 22.06 -0.84
CA ALA A 269 3.05 21.32 -1.46
C ALA A 269 2.58 20.18 -0.57
N GLU A 270 1.35 19.72 -0.82
CA GLU A 270 0.72 18.71 -0.01
C GLU A 270 0.09 17.62 -0.89
N ASN A 271 0.33 16.36 -0.52
CA ASN A 271 -0.48 15.24 -0.97
C ASN A 271 -1.33 14.73 0.20
N ILE A 272 -2.65 14.62 0.01
CA ILE A 272 -3.56 14.01 0.99
C ILE A 272 -4.19 12.75 0.41
N ALA A 273 -4.54 11.80 1.26
CA ALA A 273 -5.28 10.60 0.89
C ALA A 273 -6.06 10.07 2.08
N LYS A 274 -7.15 9.36 1.81
CA LYS A 274 -7.92 8.65 2.83
C LYS A 274 -8.36 7.27 2.36
N ASP A 275 -8.65 6.39 3.31
CA ASP A 275 -9.27 5.08 3.09
C ASP A 275 -8.43 4.09 2.24
N TYR A 276 -7.12 4.31 2.16
CA TYR A 276 -6.18 3.31 1.64
C TYR A 276 -5.91 2.22 2.67
N ILE A 277 -5.61 1.01 2.21
CA ILE A 277 -5.39 -0.14 3.10
C ILE A 277 -4.12 0.02 3.95
N ASP A 278 -3.05 0.59 3.40
CA ASP A 278 -1.78 0.81 4.10
C ASP A 278 -0.87 1.82 3.39
N GLY A 279 0.31 2.06 3.97
CA GLY A 279 1.37 2.92 3.45
C GLY A 279 1.76 2.65 1.98
N PRO A 280 2.07 1.40 1.59
CA PRO A 280 2.32 1.10 0.18
C PRO A 280 1.20 1.47 -0.77
N ALA A 281 -0.04 1.12 -0.43
CA ALA A 281 -1.18 1.39 -1.31
C ALA A 281 -1.42 2.90 -1.50
N VAL A 282 -1.21 3.71 -0.46
CA VAL A 282 -1.38 5.17 -0.58
C VAL A 282 -0.31 5.80 -1.47
N VAL A 283 0.95 5.36 -1.33
CA VAL A 283 2.06 5.85 -2.16
C VAL A 283 1.87 5.50 -3.63
N GLU A 284 1.41 4.27 -3.91
CA GLU A 284 1.04 3.84 -5.27
C GLU A 284 -0.14 4.65 -5.83
N GLY A 285 -1.10 4.99 -4.98
CA GLY A 285 -2.23 5.86 -5.32
C GLY A 285 -1.78 7.27 -5.71
N TRP A 286 -0.88 7.89 -4.95
CA TRP A 286 -0.31 9.19 -5.28
C TRP A 286 0.54 9.14 -6.56
N LEU A 287 1.37 8.11 -6.71
CA LEU A 287 2.21 7.92 -7.91
C LEU A 287 1.37 7.81 -9.20
N ASN A 288 0.17 7.22 -9.10
CA ASN A 288 -0.80 7.06 -10.19
C ASN A 288 -1.79 8.24 -10.32
N SER A 289 -1.57 9.35 -9.64
CA SER A 289 -2.37 10.58 -9.77
C SER A 289 -1.51 11.70 -10.34
N ASP A 290 -1.94 12.34 -11.43
CA ASP A 290 -1.11 13.33 -12.14
C ASP A 290 -0.62 14.47 -11.22
N ALA A 291 -1.54 15.09 -10.48
CA ALA A 291 -1.20 16.16 -9.55
C ALA A 291 -0.29 15.69 -8.40
N HIS A 292 -0.63 14.58 -7.74
CA HIS A 292 0.19 14.09 -6.61
C HIS A 292 1.56 13.57 -7.06
N ARG A 293 1.64 13.00 -8.27
CA ARG A 293 2.90 12.56 -8.89
C ARG A 293 3.81 13.74 -9.18
N GLN A 294 3.28 14.85 -9.69
CA GLN A 294 4.07 16.07 -9.91
C GLN A 294 4.73 16.50 -8.61
N THR A 295 4.00 16.53 -7.49
CA THR A 295 4.57 16.82 -6.17
C THR A 295 5.64 15.80 -5.73
N LEU A 296 5.37 14.50 -5.86
CA LEU A 296 6.31 13.43 -5.48
C LEU A 296 7.66 13.53 -6.22
N LEU A 297 7.62 13.95 -7.48
CA LEU A 297 8.76 13.97 -8.40
C LEU A 297 9.29 15.39 -8.66
N ASP A 298 8.84 16.39 -7.90
CA ASP A 298 9.40 17.73 -8.01
C ASP A 298 10.81 17.78 -7.42
N GLU A 299 11.74 18.39 -8.16
CA GLU A 299 13.14 18.51 -7.76
C GLU A 299 13.37 19.68 -6.80
N SER A 300 12.43 20.65 -6.71
CA SER A 300 12.58 21.82 -5.83
C SER A 300 12.51 21.46 -4.34
N TYR A 301 11.71 20.45 -3.98
CA TYR A 301 11.55 20.05 -2.59
C TYR A 301 12.79 19.35 -2.05
N THR A 302 13.18 19.73 -0.83
CA THR A 302 14.34 19.20 -0.11
C THR A 302 13.93 18.41 1.12
N ASN A 303 12.78 18.73 1.73
CA ASN A 303 12.32 18.12 2.97
C ASN A 303 10.89 17.60 2.85
N LEU A 304 10.57 16.63 3.71
CA LEU A 304 9.27 15.96 3.75
C LEU A 304 8.88 15.66 5.20
N GLY A 305 7.69 16.11 5.58
CA GLY A 305 6.99 15.65 6.77
C GLY A 305 5.77 14.82 6.40
N ILE A 306 5.55 13.71 7.11
CA ILE A 306 4.40 12.83 6.88
C ILE A 306 3.59 12.69 8.16
N GLY A 307 2.28 12.83 8.02
CA GLY A 307 1.30 12.60 9.06
C GLY A 307 0.34 11.50 8.68
N VAL A 308 0.02 10.63 9.63
CA VAL A 308 -1.01 9.60 9.48
C VAL A 308 -1.90 9.62 10.72
N TYR A 309 -3.20 9.73 10.53
CA TYR A 309 -4.18 9.56 11.60
C TYR A 309 -5.30 8.65 11.12
N ARG A 310 -5.45 7.49 11.77
CA ARG A 310 -6.25 6.36 11.28
C ARG A 310 -5.86 6.00 9.83
N ARG A 311 -6.78 6.21 8.88
CA ARG A 311 -6.57 5.93 7.45
C ARG A 311 -6.49 7.22 6.62
N TYR A 312 -6.16 8.34 7.25
CA TYR A 312 -5.90 9.61 6.59
C TYR A 312 -4.40 9.85 6.59
N TYR A 313 -3.88 10.20 5.42
CA TYR A 313 -2.45 10.35 5.16
C TYR A 313 -2.21 11.75 4.58
N THR A 314 -1.16 12.40 5.02
CA THR A 314 -0.71 13.71 4.53
C THR A 314 0.80 13.69 4.34
N GLN A 315 1.27 14.08 3.15
CA GLN A 315 2.67 14.40 2.87
C GLN A 315 2.77 15.90 2.67
N ASN A 316 3.61 16.57 3.45
CA ASN A 316 3.95 17.97 3.28
C ASN A 316 5.40 18.07 2.80
N PHE A 317 5.56 18.54 1.58
CA PHE A 317 6.85 18.78 0.94
C PHE A 317 7.20 20.25 1.10
N ILE A 318 8.45 20.56 1.40
CA ILE A 318 8.92 21.93 1.51
C ILE A 318 10.29 22.10 0.83
N GLU A 319 10.51 23.31 0.33
CA GLU A 319 11.83 23.82 -0.04
C GLU A 319 12.31 24.78 1.06
N VAL A 320 13.45 24.45 1.67
CA VAL A 320 14.13 25.32 2.65
C VAL A 320 15.28 26.08 1.98
N GLU A 321 15.57 27.29 2.47
CA GLU A 321 16.73 28.10 2.03
C GLU A 321 18.09 27.47 2.40
#